data_AF-A0A927U8M3-F1
#
_entry.id   AF-A0A927U8M3-F1
#
_cell.length_a   1.000
_cell.length_b   1.000
_cell.length_c   1.000
_cell.angle_alpha   90.00
_cell.angle_beta   90.00
_cell.angle_gamma   90.00
#
_symmetry.space_group_name_H-M   'P 1'
#
loop_
_entity.id
_entity.type
_entity.pdbx_description
1 polymer ?
#
loop_
_entity_poly.entity_id
_entity_poly.type
_entity_poly.pdbx_seq_one_letter_code
_entity_poly.pdbx_strand_id
1 'polypeptide(L)'
;MNNTNNIQSRYLTVEELLILLYKGGIDGLIFPKEITSTHADGRTLKKAMSELVENGILIYDSDNDLVLAPYAKKWIDIFSEARETLVVHQNDESIVLYFYPVSESALCLNVDIHKSDMIRMEIMEKEEMILFLSNIAGRKSIQRIRRNERLPYAVVEEVEEI
;
A
#
# COMPACT_ATOMS: atom_id res chain seq x y z
N MET A 1 -25.50 -15.41 -4.05
CA MET A 1 -25.14 -14.41 -5.07
C MET A 1 -23.69 -14.04 -4.80
N ASN A 2 -22.76 -14.59 -5.56
CA ASN A 2 -21.33 -14.25 -5.43
C ASN A 2 -21.09 -12.95 -6.18
N ASN A 3 -21.20 -11.81 -5.49
CA ASN A 3 -20.49 -10.62 -5.93
C ASN A 3 -19.02 -10.85 -5.60
N THR A 4 -18.30 -11.48 -6.51
CA THR A 4 -16.84 -11.31 -6.55
C THR A 4 -16.61 -9.83 -6.88
N ASN A 5 -16.53 -9.00 -5.84
CA ASN A 5 -15.98 -7.66 -5.97
C ASN A 5 -14.63 -7.84 -6.67
N ASN A 6 -14.54 -7.30 -7.87
CA ASN A 6 -13.42 -7.52 -8.77
C ASN A 6 -12.23 -6.82 -8.12
N ILE A 7 -11.44 -7.56 -7.31
CA ILE A 7 -10.28 -7.03 -6.61
C ILE A 7 -9.26 -6.64 -7.69
N GLN A 8 -9.33 -5.39 -8.14
CA GLN A 8 -8.50 -4.92 -9.23
C GLN A 8 -7.15 -4.51 -8.67
N SER A 9 -6.22 -5.46 -8.62
CA SER A 9 -4.84 -5.15 -8.28
C SER A 9 -4.24 -4.22 -9.33
N ARG A 10 -3.51 -3.21 -8.88
CA ARG A 10 -2.72 -2.32 -9.74
C ARG A 10 -1.24 -2.51 -9.45
N TYR A 11 -0.45 -2.34 -10.50
CA TYR A 11 1.00 -2.38 -10.40
C TYR A 11 1.52 -0.97 -10.65
N LEU A 12 2.34 -0.49 -9.72
CA LEU A 12 3.07 0.77 -9.85
C LEU A 12 4.55 0.46 -9.71
N THR A 13 5.39 1.23 -10.37
CA THR A 13 6.80 1.29 -10.01
C THR A 13 6.97 1.92 -8.62
N VAL A 14 8.15 1.73 -8.02
CA VAL A 14 8.52 2.39 -6.76
C VAL A 14 8.42 3.91 -6.90
N GLU A 15 8.90 4.49 -8.01
CA GLU A 15 8.88 5.93 -8.25
C GLU A 15 7.47 6.46 -8.48
N GLU A 16 6.61 5.71 -9.18
CA GLU A 16 5.20 6.06 -9.33
C GLU A 16 4.51 6.16 -7.97
N LEU A 17 4.66 5.14 -7.12
CA LEU A 17 4.09 5.18 -5.77
C LEU A 17 4.69 6.31 -4.93
N LEU A 18 5.99 6.55 -5.02
CA LEU A 18 6.65 7.65 -4.33
C LEU A 18 6.03 9.01 -4.70
N ILE A 19 5.77 9.25 -5.98
CA ILE A 19 5.07 10.46 -6.46
C ILE A 19 3.67 10.56 -5.83
N LEU A 20 2.92 9.46 -5.79
CA LEU A 20 1.58 9.44 -5.18
C LEU A 20 1.62 9.77 -3.68
N LEU A 21 2.57 9.21 -2.94
CA LEU A 21 2.74 9.48 -1.51
C LEU A 21 3.09 10.95 -1.26
N TYR A 22 4.01 11.54 -2.03
CA TYR A 22 4.33 12.97 -1.94
C TYR A 22 3.13 13.86 -2.29
N LYS A 23 2.41 13.53 -3.37
CA LYS A 23 1.23 14.30 -3.79
C LYS A 23 0.10 14.23 -2.76
N GLY A 24 -0.05 13.09 -2.10
CA GLY A 24 -1.03 12.88 -1.02
C GLY A 24 -0.60 13.43 0.34
N GLY A 25 0.66 13.90 0.49
CA GLY A 25 1.18 14.33 1.79
C GLY A 25 1.24 13.20 2.82
N ILE A 26 1.51 11.97 2.38
CA ILE A 26 1.51 10.79 3.24
C ILE A 26 2.83 10.69 4.00
N ASP A 27 2.73 10.58 5.33
CA ASP A 27 3.86 10.47 6.24
C ASP A 27 3.58 9.54 7.44
N GLY A 28 4.65 9.17 8.15
CA GLY A 28 4.55 8.42 9.42
C GLY A 28 4.19 6.94 9.30
N LEU A 29 3.82 6.45 8.11
CA LEU A 29 3.55 5.03 7.89
C LEU A 29 4.83 4.25 7.57
N ILE A 30 4.80 2.94 7.77
CA ILE A 30 5.88 2.03 7.37
C ILE A 30 5.61 1.54 5.96
N PHE A 31 6.62 1.64 5.10
CA PHE A 31 6.57 1.24 3.70
C PHE A 31 7.66 0.20 3.39
N PRO A 32 7.54 -0.54 2.27
CA PRO A 32 8.63 -1.33 1.75
C PRO A 32 9.95 -0.55 1.67
N LYS A 33 11.05 -1.20 2.06
CA LYS A 33 12.37 -0.57 2.10
C LYS A 33 12.75 0.02 0.74
N GLU A 34 12.34 -0.63 -0.35
CA GLU A 34 12.54 -0.24 -1.73
C GLU A 34 12.05 1.19 -1.97
N ILE A 35 10.88 1.55 -1.43
CA ILE A 35 10.34 2.91 -1.51
C ILE A 35 11.23 3.89 -0.75
N THR A 36 11.59 3.55 0.49
CA THR A 36 12.34 4.46 1.38
C THR A 36 13.81 4.64 0.99
N SER A 37 14.40 3.67 0.27
CA SER A 37 15.79 3.72 -0.21
C SER A 37 15.92 4.21 -1.65
N THR A 38 14.82 4.51 -2.34
CA THR A 38 14.85 4.91 -3.74
C THR A 38 15.45 6.29 -3.91
N HIS A 39 16.42 6.38 -4.83
CA HIS A 39 17.01 7.63 -5.29
C HIS A 39 16.66 7.82 -6.76
N ALA A 40 15.55 8.51 -7.03
CA ALA A 40 15.11 8.79 -8.39
C ALA A 40 15.65 10.14 -8.88
N ASP A 41 16.32 10.14 -10.03
CA ASP A 41 16.73 11.37 -10.69
C ASP A 41 15.53 12.06 -11.38
N GLY A 42 15.72 13.31 -11.83
CA GLY A 42 14.65 14.07 -12.47
C GLY A 42 14.13 13.45 -13.77
N ARG A 43 14.93 12.64 -14.47
CA ARG A 43 14.48 11.93 -15.69
C ARG A 43 13.57 10.76 -15.32
N THR A 44 13.94 9.97 -14.32
CA THR A 44 13.14 8.84 -13.83
C THR A 44 11.81 9.34 -13.27
N LEU A 45 11.81 10.39 -12.45
CA LEU A 45 10.58 10.98 -11.92
C LEU A 45 9.67 11.53 -13.03
N LYS A 46 10.23 12.16 -14.06
CA LYS A 46 9.45 12.65 -15.21
C LYS A 46 8.81 11.48 -15.97
N LYS A 47 9.54 10.37 -16.15
CA LYS A 47 9.02 9.17 -16.78
C LYS A 47 7.87 8.57 -15.97
N ALA A 48 8.06 8.36 -14.66
CA ALA A 48 7.02 7.86 -13.77
C ALA A 48 5.77 8.76 -13.77
N MET A 49 5.95 10.09 -13.76
CA MET A 49 4.84 11.02 -13.88
C MET A 49 4.06 10.86 -15.20
N SER A 50 4.76 10.69 -16.33
CA SER A 50 4.12 10.42 -17.62
C SER A 50 3.34 9.10 -17.60
N GLU A 51 3.92 8.03 -17.03
CA GLU A 51 3.27 6.72 -16.92
C GLU A 51 2.01 6.79 -16.04
N LEU A 52 2.03 7.53 -14.93
CA LEU A 52 0.84 7.79 -14.10
C LEU A 52 -0.29 8.49 -14.88
N VAL A 53 0.05 9.39 -15.80
CA VAL A 53 -0.92 10.08 -16.66
C VAL A 53 -1.46 9.14 -17.74
N GLU A 54 -0.59 8.40 -18.42
CA GLU A 54 -0.98 7.43 -19.45
C GLU A 54 -1.87 6.32 -18.89
N ASN A 55 -1.61 5.88 -17.65
CA ASN A 55 -2.42 4.91 -16.93
C ASN A 55 -3.71 5.51 -16.32
N GLY A 56 -3.93 6.82 -16.48
CA GLY A 56 -5.10 7.53 -15.96
C GLY A 56 -5.19 7.55 -14.44
N ILE A 57 -4.07 7.40 -13.73
CA ILE A 57 -3.97 7.52 -12.27
C ILE A 57 -3.92 9.01 -11.91
N LEU A 58 -3.18 9.77 -12.70
CA LEU A 58 -3.19 11.22 -12.70
C LEU A 58 -3.94 11.71 -13.94
N ILE A 59 -4.76 12.75 -13.75
CA ILE A 59 -5.55 13.38 -14.80
C ILE A 59 -5.44 14.89 -14.68
N TYR A 60 -5.69 15.60 -15.77
CA TYR A 60 -5.84 17.05 -15.75
C TYR A 60 -7.29 17.40 -15.38
N ASP A 61 -7.46 18.31 -14.43
CA ASP A 61 -8.77 18.89 -14.13
C ASP A 61 -9.12 20.05 -15.08
N SER A 62 -10.21 20.77 -14.80
CA SER A 62 -10.67 21.90 -15.61
C SER A 62 -9.69 23.07 -15.63
N ASP A 63 -8.84 23.19 -14.61
CA ASP A 63 -7.87 24.27 -14.47
C ASP A 63 -6.49 23.88 -15.04
N ASN A 64 -6.40 22.71 -15.70
CA ASN A 64 -5.18 22.06 -16.17
C ASN A 64 -4.19 21.71 -15.05
N ASP A 65 -4.67 21.58 -13.82
CA ASP A 65 -3.87 21.06 -12.73
C ASP A 65 -3.87 19.54 -12.75
N LEU A 66 -2.71 18.96 -12.42
CA LEU A 66 -2.57 17.52 -12.36
C LEU A 66 -3.13 17.01 -11.04
N VAL A 67 -4.20 16.22 -11.08
CA VAL A 67 -4.91 15.68 -9.91
C VAL A 67 -5.02 14.16 -9.95
N LEU A 68 -5.36 13.53 -8.82
CA LEU A 68 -5.61 12.09 -8.76
C LEU A 68 -6.96 11.76 -9.38
N ALA A 69 -7.01 10.72 -10.19
CA ALA A 69 -8.27 10.14 -10.63
C ALA A 69 -9.08 9.64 -9.41
N PRO A 70 -10.43 9.63 -9.47
CA PRO A 70 -11.27 9.27 -8.33
C PRO A 70 -10.96 7.88 -7.73
N TYR A 71 -10.56 6.91 -8.54
CA TYR A 71 -10.20 5.58 -8.04
C TYR A 71 -8.83 5.57 -7.34
N ALA A 72 -7.86 6.35 -7.82
CA ALA A 72 -6.52 6.46 -7.23
C ALA A 72 -6.56 7.25 -5.92
N LYS A 73 -7.49 8.21 -5.82
CA LYS A 73 -7.75 8.95 -4.59
C LYS A 73 -8.07 8.02 -3.41
N LYS A 74 -8.79 6.91 -3.65
CA LYS A 74 -9.09 5.91 -2.60
C LYS A 74 -7.82 5.34 -1.95
N TRP A 75 -6.73 5.16 -2.69
CA TRP A 75 -5.47 4.70 -2.10
C TRP A 75 -4.89 5.73 -1.15
N ILE A 76 -4.92 7.01 -1.55
CA ILE A 76 -4.44 8.12 -0.73
C ILE A 76 -5.32 8.34 0.49
N ASP A 77 -6.64 8.21 0.36
CA ASP A 77 -7.58 8.29 1.46
C ASP A 77 -7.27 7.19 2.51
N ILE A 78 -7.07 5.94 2.06
CA ILE A 78 -6.68 4.83 2.96
C ILE A 78 -5.34 5.11 3.65
N PHE A 79 -4.31 5.55 2.91
CA PHE A 79 -3.03 5.92 3.52
C PHE A 79 -3.17 7.07 4.53
N SER A 80 -4.01 8.05 4.23
CA SER A 80 -4.21 9.22 5.10
C SER A 80 -4.92 8.84 6.39
N GLU A 81 -5.88 7.91 6.33
CA GLU A 81 -6.68 7.45 7.46
C GLU A 81 -6.01 6.36 8.29
N ALA A 82 -5.12 5.57 7.68
CA ALA A 82 -4.42 4.49 8.35
C ALA A 82 -3.65 5.01 9.57
N ARG A 83 -3.93 4.39 10.71
CA ARG A 83 -3.28 4.70 12.00
C ARG A 83 -2.11 3.79 12.30
N GLU A 84 -1.97 2.72 11.54
CA GLU A 84 -0.91 1.73 11.69
C GLU A 84 -0.65 1.00 10.38
N THR A 85 0.48 0.30 10.36
CA THR A 85 0.87 -0.63 9.32
C THR A 85 0.98 -2.03 9.92
N LEU A 86 0.38 -3.02 9.27
CA LEU A 86 0.62 -4.44 9.56
C LEU A 86 1.68 -4.95 8.59
N VAL A 87 2.78 -5.45 9.12
CA VAL A 87 3.91 -5.99 8.34
C VAL A 87 3.92 -7.50 8.52
N VAL A 88 3.72 -8.24 7.44
CA VAL A 88 3.62 -9.70 7.46
C VAL A 88 4.88 -10.30 6.85
N HIS A 89 5.66 -11.03 7.65
CA HIS A 89 6.86 -11.72 7.20
C HIS A 89 6.57 -13.21 6.97
N GLN A 90 6.99 -13.74 5.81
CA GLN A 90 7.08 -15.19 5.62
C GLN A 90 8.33 -15.76 6.32
N ASN A 91 8.30 -17.05 6.68
CA ASN A 91 9.29 -17.76 7.52
C ASN A 91 10.77 -17.60 7.13
N ASP A 92 11.04 -17.03 5.96
CA ASP A 92 12.31 -16.83 5.30
C ASP A 92 12.62 -15.34 5.04
N GLU A 93 11.88 -14.43 5.68
CA GLU A 93 12.01 -12.95 5.63
C GLU A 93 11.91 -12.34 4.21
N SER A 94 11.58 -13.14 3.20
CA SER A 94 11.71 -12.81 1.78
C SER A 94 10.53 -12.03 1.23
N ILE A 95 9.32 -12.34 1.68
CA ILE A 95 8.08 -11.68 1.25
C ILE A 95 7.49 -10.94 2.43
N VAL A 96 7.46 -9.62 2.29
CA VAL A 96 6.85 -8.71 3.25
C VAL A 96 5.60 -8.13 2.63
N LEU A 97 4.43 -8.49 3.16
CA LEU A 97 3.18 -7.82 2.81
C LEU A 97 2.95 -6.68 3.81
N TYR A 98 2.51 -5.54 3.31
CA TYR A 98 2.21 -4.37 4.12
C TYR A 98 0.73 -4.05 4.00
N PHE A 99 0.00 -4.09 5.10
CA PHE A 99 -1.41 -3.72 5.16
C PHE A 99 -1.58 -2.39 5.88
N TYR A 100 -2.46 -1.56 5.34
CA TYR A 100 -2.85 -0.27 5.89
C TYR A 100 -4.36 -0.34 6.15
N PRO A 101 -4.77 -0.86 7.32
CA PRO A 101 -6.18 -1.05 7.65
C PRO A 101 -6.87 0.28 8.01
N VAL A 102 -8.11 0.42 7.55
CA VAL A 102 -9.08 1.45 7.93
C VAL A 102 -10.42 0.77 8.27
N SER A 103 -11.47 1.54 8.60
CA SER A 103 -12.71 0.99 9.20
C SER A 103 -13.27 -0.24 8.48
N GLU A 104 -13.46 -0.18 7.16
CA GLU A 104 -14.15 -1.22 6.37
C GLU A 104 -13.25 -1.88 5.31
N SER A 105 -11.99 -1.44 5.19
CA SER A 105 -11.10 -1.94 4.14
C SER A 105 -9.65 -1.85 4.55
N ALA A 106 -8.78 -2.48 3.78
CA ALA A 106 -7.36 -2.30 3.89
C ALA A 106 -6.74 -2.16 2.50
N LEU A 107 -5.68 -1.36 2.42
CA LEU A 107 -4.79 -1.37 1.28
C LEU A 107 -3.65 -2.35 1.57
N CYS A 108 -3.43 -3.31 0.68
CA CYS A 108 -2.33 -4.26 0.71
C CYS A 108 -1.28 -3.86 -0.32
N LEU A 109 -0.03 -3.80 0.11
CA LEU A 109 1.14 -3.63 -0.73
C LEU A 109 2.01 -4.88 -0.70
N ASN A 110 2.43 -5.31 -1.88
CA ASN A 110 3.40 -6.38 -2.07
C ASN A 110 4.44 -5.94 -3.10
N VAL A 111 5.72 -6.06 -2.77
CA VAL A 111 6.80 -5.86 -3.74
C VAL A 111 6.95 -7.12 -4.57
N ASP A 112 6.98 -6.99 -5.89
CA ASP A 112 7.18 -8.13 -6.78
C ASP A 112 8.64 -8.63 -6.63
N ILE A 113 8.80 -9.84 -6.09
CA ILE A 113 10.13 -10.45 -5.88
C ILE A 113 10.89 -10.74 -7.17
N HIS A 114 10.18 -10.83 -8.31
CA HIS A 114 10.79 -11.04 -9.62
C HIS A 114 11.09 -9.72 -10.34
N LYS A 115 10.48 -8.63 -9.88
CA LYS A 115 10.66 -7.26 -10.37
C LYS A 115 10.66 -6.32 -9.18
N SER A 116 11.81 -6.19 -8.52
CA SER A 116 11.96 -5.43 -7.27
C SER A 116 11.63 -3.93 -7.39
N ASP A 117 11.42 -3.44 -8.61
CA ASP A 117 10.98 -2.09 -8.95
C ASP A 117 9.45 -1.95 -9.01
N MET A 118 8.68 -3.04 -8.92
CA MET A 118 7.23 -3.04 -9.03
C MET A 118 6.55 -3.36 -7.70
N ILE A 119 5.47 -2.64 -7.44
CA ILE A 119 4.63 -2.74 -6.26
C ILE A 119 3.22 -3.05 -6.70
N ARG A 120 2.71 -4.19 -6.25
CA ARG A 120 1.31 -4.55 -6.39
C ARG A 120 0.52 -3.91 -5.25
N MET A 121 -0.50 -3.14 -5.60
CA MET A 121 -1.45 -2.50 -4.70
C MET A 121 -2.83 -3.13 -4.87
N GLU A 122 -3.49 -3.40 -3.75
CA GLU A 122 -4.78 -4.07 -3.71
C GLU A 122 -5.63 -3.54 -2.57
N ILE A 123 -6.82 -3.01 -2.86
CA ILE A 123 -7.82 -2.73 -1.81
C ILE A 123 -8.61 -4.01 -1.59
N MET A 124 -8.74 -4.41 -0.33
CA MET A 124 -9.55 -5.54 0.10
C MET A 124 -10.51 -5.12 1.20
N GLU A 125 -11.62 -5.83 1.32
CA GLU A 125 -12.53 -5.67 2.45
C GLU A 125 -11.86 -6.14 3.73
N LYS A 126 -12.28 -5.56 4.86
CA LYS A 126 -11.63 -5.83 6.14
C LYS A 126 -11.78 -7.30 6.57
N GLU A 127 -12.95 -7.89 6.34
CA GLU A 127 -13.21 -9.31 6.61
C GLU A 127 -12.31 -10.22 5.78
N GLU A 128 -12.09 -9.87 4.51
CA GLU A 128 -11.19 -10.60 3.62
C GLU A 128 -9.75 -10.51 4.10
N MET A 129 -9.31 -9.34 4.57
CA MET A 129 -8.00 -9.15 5.19
C MET A 129 -7.86 -10.04 6.44
N ILE A 130 -8.84 -10.02 7.35
CA ILE A 130 -8.80 -10.84 8.58
C ILE A 130 -8.74 -12.32 8.24
N LEU A 131 -9.54 -12.77 7.27
CA LEU A 131 -9.51 -14.16 6.80
C LEU A 131 -8.15 -14.51 6.19
N PHE A 132 -7.58 -13.63 5.38
CA PHE A 132 -6.25 -13.79 4.80
C PHE A 132 -5.17 -13.89 5.89
N LEU A 133 -5.17 -12.99 6.85
CA LEU A 133 -4.22 -12.95 7.96
C LEU A 133 -4.36 -14.18 8.88
N SER A 134 -5.59 -14.62 9.16
CA SER A 134 -5.86 -15.84 9.95
C SER A 134 -5.33 -17.09 9.26
N ASN A 135 -5.49 -17.20 7.94
CA ASN A 135 -5.00 -18.34 7.17
C ASN A 135 -3.47 -18.43 7.11
N ILE A 136 -2.77 -17.34 7.37
CA ILE A 136 -1.31 -17.28 7.33
C ILE A 136 -0.65 -17.19 8.72
N ALA A 137 -1.42 -16.91 9.77
CA ALA A 137 -0.94 -16.72 11.15
C ALA A 137 -0.16 -17.92 11.70
N GLY A 138 -0.49 -19.15 11.27
CA GLY A 138 0.27 -20.35 11.66
C GLY A 138 1.63 -20.53 10.97
N ARG A 139 2.01 -19.64 10.03
CA ARG A 139 3.21 -19.77 9.18
C ARG A 139 3.99 -18.46 8.99
N LYS A 140 3.62 -17.39 9.69
CA LYS A 140 4.13 -16.02 9.46
C LYS A 140 4.14 -15.24 10.76
N SER A 141 5.06 -14.28 10.89
CA SER A 141 5.00 -13.27 11.95
C SER A 141 4.31 -12.01 11.43
N ILE A 142 3.41 -11.46 12.22
CA ILE A 142 2.71 -10.20 11.94
C ILE A 142 3.18 -9.16 12.95
N GLN A 143 3.72 -8.05 12.46
CA GLN A 143 4.13 -6.91 13.27
C GLN A 143 3.16 -5.75 13.06
N ARG A 144 2.68 -5.14 14.15
CA ARG A 144 1.84 -3.93 14.10
C ARG A 144 2.68 -2.73 14.50
N ILE A 145 2.72 -1.72 13.65
CA ILE A 145 3.51 -0.51 13.88
C ILE A 145 2.60 0.70 13.71
N ARG A 146 2.45 1.50 14.77
CA ARG A 146 1.61 2.70 14.71
C ARG A 146 2.24 3.76 13.82
N ARG A 147 1.39 4.62 13.26
CA ARG A 147 1.83 5.80 12.52
C ARG A 147 2.73 6.66 13.43
N ASN A 148 3.84 7.12 12.86
CA ASN A 148 4.93 7.86 13.51
C ASN A 148 5.78 7.05 14.50
N GLU A 149 5.52 5.75 14.66
CA GLU A 149 6.38 4.84 15.40
C GLU A 149 7.27 4.02 14.45
N ARG A 150 8.37 3.48 14.98
CA ARG A 150 9.33 2.65 14.21
C ARG A 150 9.46 1.24 14.74
N LEU A 151 8.96 0.99 15.94
CA LEU A 151 9.06 -0.30 16.61
C LEU A 151 7.67 -0.92 16.67
N PRO A 152 7.56 -2.25 16.51
CA PRO A 152 6.30 -2.93 16.70
C PRO A 152 5.88 -2.85 18.16
N TYR A 153 4.58 -2.77 18.42
CA TYR A 153 4.03 -2.88 19.76
C TYR A 153 3.52 -4.30 19.99
N ALA A 154 3.68 -4.82 21.22
CA ALA A 154 3.20 -6.13 21.59
C ALA A 154 1.67 -6.15 21.56
N VAL A 155 1.11 -7.07 20.77
CA VAL A 155 -0.31 -7.42 20.85
C VAL A 155 -0.41 -8.49 21.92
N VAL A 156 -1.00 -8.14 23.06
CA VAL A 156 -1.50 -9.18 23.97
C VAL A 156 -2.56 -9.93 23.18
N GLU A 157 -2.35 -11.23 22.97
CA GLU A 157 -3.15 -12.12 22.13
C GLU A 157 -4.64 -11.79 22.10
N GLU A 158 -5.11 -11.17 21.04
CA GLU A 158 -6.51 -11.22 20.60
C GLU A 158 -6.54 -10.80 19.13
N VAL A 159 -6.57 -11.79 18.24
CA VAL A 159 -6.84 -11.62 16.80
C VAL A 159 -8.31 -11.27 16.56
N GLU A 160 -9.10 -11.07 17.63
CA GLU A 160 -10.55 -10.86 17.58
C GLU A 160 -10.97 -9.40 17.35
N GLU A 161 -10.06 -8.43 17.43
CA GLU A 161 -10.37 -7.00 17.23
C GLU A 161 -9.37 -6.28 16.28
N ILE A 162 -9.19 -6.77 15.05
CA ILE A 162 -8.64 -5.95 13.94
C ILE A 162 -9.79 -5.18 13.31
#